data_AF-A0AAW9E458-F1
#
_entry.id   AF-A0AAW9E458-F1
#
_cell.length_a   1.000
_cell.length_b   1.000
_cell.length_c   1.000
_cell.angle_alpha   90.00
_cell.angle_beta   90.00
_cell.angle_gamma   90.00
#
_symmetry.space_group_name_H-M   'P 1'
#
loop_
_entity.id
_entity.type
_entity.pdbx_description
1 polymer ?
#
loop_
_entity_poly.entity_id
_entity_poly.type
_entity_poly.pdbx_seq_one_letter_code
_entity_poly.pdbx_strand_id
1 'polypeptide(L)' 'MNALEKAIQIAGDATKLAEKLDVSSMTISHWKHRHGGAVPQSRVFQIFRVTGVTPHELRPDLYPNPNDGLSSQNLAG' A
#
# COMPACT_ATOMS: atom_id res chain seq x y z
N MET A 1 -5.58 -10.91 -8.84
CA MET A 1 -5.00 -9.56 -8.74
C MET A 1 -4.92 -9.19 -7.28
N ASN A 2 -3.73 -9.01 -6.75
CA ASN A 2 -3.54 -8.65 -5.35
C ASN A 2 -3.65 -7.13 -5.17
N ALA A 3 -3.95 -6.67 -3.96
CA ALA A 3 -4.10 -5.24 -3.67
C ALA A 3 -2.85 -4.42 -4.01
N LEU A 4 -1.65 -5.00 -3.87
CA LEU A 4 -0.40 -4.38 -4.30
C LEU A 4 -0.35 -4.17 -5.82
N GLU A 5 -0.82 -5.13 -6.63
CA GLU A 5 -0.85 -4.97 -8.09
C GLU A 5 -1.88 -3.92 -8.52
N LYS A 6 -3.03 -3.88 -7.83
CA LYS A 6 -4.02 -2.81 -8.00
C LYS A 6 -3.41 -1.44 -7.70
N ALA A 7 -2.68 -1.33 -6.60
CA ALA A 7 -1.95 -0.09 -6.24
C ALA A 7 -0.92 0.29 -7.31
N ILE A 8 -0.13 -0.67 -7.81
CA ILE A 8 0.84 -0.45 -8.89
C ILE A 8 0.15 0.09 -10.14
N GLN A 9 -0.97 -0.51 -10.55
CA GLN A 9 -1.72 -0.09 -11.73
C GLN A 9 -2.31 1.32 -11.56
N ILE A 10 -2.81 1.66 -10.37
CA ILE A 10 -3.33 3.01 -10.07
C ILE A 10 -2.20 4.04 -10.06
N ALA A 11 -1.04 3.68 -9.49
CA ALA A 11 0.16 4.53 -9.55
C ALA A 11 0.75 4.64 -10.97
N GLY A 12 0.32 3.79 -11.89
CA GLY A 12 0.75 3.70 -13.28
C GLY A 12 1.75 2.58 -13.51
N ASP A 13 2.81 2.49 -12.69
CA ASP A 13 3.82 1.44 -12.81
C ASP A 13 4.50 1.16 -11.45
N ALA A 14 5.19 0.01 -11.33
CA ALA A 14 5.87 -0.40 -10.12
C ALA A 14 7.00 0.57 -9.76
N THR A 15 7.69 1.12 -10.77
CA THR A 15 8.73 2.14 -10.59
C THR A 15 8.14 3.43 -10.03
N LYS A 16 7.03 3.93 -10.62
CA LYS A 16 6.36 5.14 -10.13
C LYS A 16 5.84 4.98 -8.71
N LEU A 17 5.32 3.79 -8.38
CA LEU A 17 4.93 3.48 -7.01
C LEU A 17 6.15 3.49 -6.09
N ALA A 18 7.28 2.89 -6.49
CA ALA A 18 8.50 2.88 -5.70
C ALA A 18 9.02 4.31 -5.44
N GLU A 19 9.05 5.16 -6.46
CA GLU A 19 9.43 6.57 -6.35
C GLU A 19 8.51 7.34 -5.40
N LYS A 20 7.19 7.18 -5.53
CA LYS A 20 6.20 7.81 -4.64
C LYS A 20 6.31 7.35 -3.19
N LEU A 21 6.74 6.10 -2.98
CA LEU A 21 6.92 5.53 -1.66
C LEU A 21 8.32 5.78 -1.08
N ASP A 22 9.20 6.44 -1.84
CA ASP A 22 10.62 6.63 -1.49
C ASP A 22 11.28 5.29 -1.13
N VAL A 23 11.12 4.30 -2.02
CA VAL A 23 11.71 2.97 -1.91
C VAL A 23 12.33 2.57 -3.25
N SER A 24 13.22 1.58 -3.21
CA SER A 24 13.76 0.98 -4.43
C SER A 24 12.72 0.08 -5.10
N SER A 25 12.74 0.01 -6.43
CA SER A 25 11.92 -0.93 -7.21
C SER A 25 12.10 -2.39 -6.77
N MET A 26 13.31 -2.75 -6.33
CA MET A 26 13.62 -4.05 -5.73
C MET A 26 12.77 -4.36 -4.49
N THR A 27 12.44 -3.36 -3.68
CA THR A 27 11.56 -3.50 -2.50
C THR A 27 10.15 -3.91 -2.92
N ILE A 28 9.61 -3.30 -3.98
CA ILE A 28 8.29 -3.66 -4.54
C ILE A 28 8.29 -5.10 -5.04
N SER A 29 9.32 -5.50 -5.78
CA SER A 29 9.50 -6.89 -6.24
C SER A 29 9.59 -7.86 -5.05
N HIS A 30 10.27 -7.48 -3.98
CA HIS A 30 10.35 -8.28 -2.77
C HIS A 30 8.98 -8.48 -2.11
N TRP A 31 8.16 -7.43 -2.02
CA TRP A 31 6.79 -7.57 -1.49
C TRP A 31 5.94 -8.49 -2.37
N LYS A 32 6.04 -8.34 -3.69
CA LYS A 32 5.31 -9.18 -4.65
C LYS A 32 5.70 -10.66 -4.54
N HIS A 33 6.99 -10.96 -4.48
CA HIS A 33 7.49 -12.33 -4.58
C HIS A 33 7.65 -13.04 -3.23
N ARG A 34 8.20 -12.34 -2.23
CA ARG A 34 8.57 -12.94 -0.94
C ARG A 34 7.45 -12.90 0.08
N HIS A 35 6.63 -11.86 0.04
CA HIS A 35 5.52 -11.66 0.97
C HIS A 35 4.15 -11.94 0.33
N GLY A 36 4.12 -12.53 -0.88
CA GLY A 36 2.87 -12.83 -1.59
C GLY A 36 2.04 -11.58 -1.93
N GLY A 37 2.65 -10.40 -1.97
CA GLY A 37 1.97 -9.10 -2.12
C GLY A 37 1.66 -8.38 -0.79
N ALA A 38 2.08 -8.92 0.35
CA ALA A 38 1.90 -8.27 1.64
C ALA A 38 2.95 -7.16 1.87
N VAL A 39 2.47 -5.97 2.19
CA VAL A 39 3.28 -4.76 2.37
C VAL A 39 3.50 -4.49 3.86
N PRO A 40 4.67 -3.96 4.28
CA PRO A 40 4.90 -3.62 5.68
C PRO A 40 3.99 -2.48 6.14
N GLN A 41 3.55 -2.55 7.39
CA GLN A 41 2.59 -1.63 8.00
C GLN A 41 2.97 -0.15 7.80
N SER A 42 4.25 0.18 7.92
CA SER A 42 4.77 1.55 7.75
C SER A 42 4.56 2.13 6.34
N ARG A 43 4.41 1.27 5.32
CA ARG A 43 4.22 1.68 3.91
C ARG A 43 2.77 1.55 3.44
N VAL A 44 1.95 0.78 4.16
CA VAL A 44 0.52 0.60 3.84
C VAL A 44 -0.20 1.95 3.72
N PHE A 45 0.01 2.87 4.67
CA PHE A 45 -0.58 4.21 4.61
C PHE A 45 -0.05 5.07 3.47
N GLN A 46 1.22 4.93 3.13
CA GLN A 46 1.83 5.65 2.01
C GLN A 46 1.19 5.19 0.70
N ILE A 47 0.98 3.87 0.52
CA ILE A 47 0.27 3.32 -0.63
C ILE A 47 -1.16 3.81 -0.67
N PHE A 48 -1.88 3.79 0.46
CA PHE A 48 -3.23 4.32 0.53
C PHE A 48 -3.31 5.80 0.12
N ARG A 49 -2.38 6.65 0.58
CA ARG A 49 -2.36 8.07 0.20
C ARG A 49 -2.14 8.29 -1.30
N VAL A 50 -1.28 7.48 -1.94
CA VAL A 50 -0.90 7.70 -3.34
C VAL A 50 -1.76 6.93 -4.35
N THR A 51 -2.45 5.88 -3.92
CA THR A 51 -3.26 4.99 -4.78
C THR A 51 -4.73 4.86 -4.36
N GLY A 52 -5.07 5.25 -3.14
CA GLY A 52 -6.42 5.04 -2.57
C GLY A 52 -6.71 3.60 -2.13
N VAL A 53 -5.79 2.65 -2.31
CA VAL A 53 -5.99 1.26 -1.89
C VAL A 53 -5.92 1.16 -0.36
N THR A 54 -6.96 0.62 0.25
CA THR A 54 -7.11 0.64 1.71
C THR A 54 -6.14 -0.30 2.43
N PRO A 55 -5.78 -0.01 3.69
CA PRO A 55 -4.95 -0.89 4.51
C PRO A 55 -5.50 -2.30 4.63
N HIS A 56 -6.82 -2.43 4.75
CA HIS A 56 -7.54 -3.70 4.79
C HIS A 56 -7.34 -4.52 3.50
N GLU A 57 -7.36 -3.89 2.32
CA GLU A 57 -7.07 -4.61 1.06
C GLU A 57 -5.61 -5.09 1.00
N LEU A 58 -4.66 -4.29 1.49
CA LEU A 58 -3.23 -4.62 1.44
C LEU A 58 -2.81 -5.65 2.48
N ARG A 59 -3.38 -5.58 3.68
CA ARG A 59 -3.03 -6.40 4.84
C ARG A 59 -4.28 -6.65 5.69
N PRO A 60 -5.22 -7.50 5.24
CA PRO A 60 -6.40 -7.85 6.04
C PRO A 60 -6.01 -8.55 7.35
N ASP A 61 -4.85 -9.20 7.36
CA ASP A 61 -4.24 -9.87 8.52
C ASP A 61 -3.88 -8.91 9.67
N LEU A 62 -3.48 -7.67 9.34
CA LEU A 62 -3.19 -6.63 10.33
C LEU A 62 -4.35 -5.63 10.51
N TYR A 63 -5.14 -5.44 9.46
CA TYR A 63 -6.21 -4.45 9.39
C TYR A 63 -7.50 -5.16 8.97
N PRO A 64 -8.22 -5.81 9.89
CA PRO A 64 -9.44 -6.55 9.57
C PRO A 64 -10.64 -5.65 9.29
N ASN A 65 -10.54 -4.34 9.59
CA ASN A 65 -11.60 -3.37 9.30
C ASN A 65 -11.16 -2.38 8.20
N PRO A 66 -12.09 -1.90 7.36
CA PRO A 66 -11.77 -0.88 6.35
C PRO A 66 -11.39 0.48 6.95
N ASN A 67 -11.77 0.76 8.21
CA ASN A 67 -11.38 1.97 8.95
C ASN A 67 -10.08 1.78 9.76
N ASP A 68 -9.51 0.58 9.76
CA ASP A 68 -8.35 0.26 10.58
C ASP A 68 -7.12 0.98 10.02
N GLY A 69 -6.57 1.89 10.81
CA GLY A 69 -5.48 2.78 10.38
C GLY A 69 -5.91 4.07 9.68
N LEU A 70 -7.18 4.19 9.27
CA LEU A 70 -7.79 5.46 8.93
C LEU A 70 -8.20 6.16 10.23
N SER A 71 -7.26 6.34 11.16
CA SER A 71 -7.53 7.12 12.38
C SER A 71 -8.09 8.47 11.94
N SER A 72 -9.31 8.77 12.39
CA SER A 72 -10.15 9.92 12.06
C SER A 72 -9.56 11.28 12.46
N GLN A 73 -8.25 11.50 12.30
CA GLN A 73 -7.50 12.62 12.84
C GLN A 73 -6.80 13.47 11.78
N ASN A 74 -7.23 13.45 10.52
CA ASN A 74 -6.76 14.41 9.48
C ASN A 74 -7.92 14.93 8.60
N LEU A 75 -9.08 15.19 9.23
CA LEU A 75 -10.19 15.97 8.67
C LEU A 75 -10.40 17.28 9.46
N ALA A 76 -9.31 17.90 9.93
CA ALA A 76 -9.35 19.23 10.53
C ALA A 76 -8.46 20.16 9.72
N GLY A 77 -9.06 20.73 8.68
CA GLY A 77 -8.71 22.06 8.18
C GLY A 77 -9.57 23.10 8.87
#